data_AF-A0A2A2IK30-F1
#
_entry.id   AF-A0A2A2IK30-F1
#
_cell.length_a   1.000
_cell.length_b   1.000
_cell.length_c   1.000
_cell.angle_alpha   90.00
_cell.angle_beta   90.00
_cell.angle_gamma   90.00
#
_symmetry.space_group_name_H-M   'P 1'
#
loop_
_entity.id
_entity.type
_entity.pdbx_description
1 polymer ?
#
loop_
_entity_poly.entity_id
_entity_poly.type
_entity_poly.pdbx_seq_one_letter_code
_entity_poly.pdbx_strand_id
1 'polypeptide(L)'
;MKLQIRRHAVQLCAAVLYNANAFTPLTGRAVDFPYDKTCVPGLNCQYCRYTIAGCPLGVTQQALSGSFSAVAWQFWGMLVLFGLLFGRMICGWACPMGWLQELLNKVPFPKLKKNRMTYYLSYVKYVMTALFVLAVPLYTGLVTGRGITAFCAWICPGNFLEALFLPTLFQGSVDNLIIAVQNSKFFWVMALLVAMLWIYRPFCRFLCPLGAFYGLFNRFSAVGMTVDVKACIHCSACVQTCPMDIRIVGDRECIGCGACMSSCPTKAIRIRRPFGK
;
A
#
# COMPACT_ATOMS: atom_id res chain seq x y z
N MET A 1 3.55 14.27 -18.34
CA MET A 1 2.85 13.14 -19.01
C MET A 1 3.65 11.82 -18.99
N LYS A 2 4.89 11.77 -19.49
CA LYS A 2 5.68 10.52 -19.59
C LYS A 2 5.83 9.72 -18.26
N LEU A 3 6.00 10.39 -17.13
CA LEU A 3 6.19 9.71 -15.83
C LEU A 3 4.92 9.01 -15.32
N GLN A 4 3.74 9.62 -15.49
CA GLN A 4 2.48 9.03 -15.04
C GLN A 4 2.14 7.75 -15.79
N ILE A 5 2.39 7.73 -17.10
CA ILE A 5 2.16 6.53 -17.94
C ILE A 5 3.07 5.39 -17.49
N ARG A 6 4.37 5.67 -17.32
CA ARG A 6 5.34 4.68 -16.81
C ARG A 6 4.92 4.13 -15.46
N ARG A 7 4.46 4.99 -14.55
CA ARG A 7 4.01 4.58 -13.22
C ARG A 7 2.78 3.67 -13.27
N HIS A 8 1.79 4.00 -14.09
CA HIS A 8 0.62 3.14 -14.27
C HIS A 8 0.95 1.80 -14.93
N ALA A 9 1.89 1.77 -15.87
CA ALA A 9 2.40 0.52 -16.43
C ALA A 9 3.06 -0.35 -15.36
N VAL A 10 3.95 0.23 -14.53
CA VAL A 10 4.60 -0.50 -13.43
C VAL A 10 3.58 -1.01 -12.41
N GLN A 11 2.57 -0.21 -12.07
CA GLN A 11 1.49 -0.62 -11.17
C GLN A 11 0.68 -1.80 -11.72
N LEU A 12 0.31 -1.75 -13.00
CA LEU A 12 -0.41 -2.84 -13.66
C LEU A 12 0.44 -4.11 -13.72
N CYS A 13 1.71 -3.99 -14.14
CA CYS A 13 2.64 -5.11 -14.15
C CYS A 13 2.80 -5.70 -12.75
N ALA A 14 2.95 -4.89 -11.70
CA ALA A 14 3.04 -5.37 -10.33
C ALA A 14 1.76 -6.08 -9.87
N ALA A 15 0.57 -5.53 -10.18
CA ALA A 15 -0.71 -6.15 -9.85
C ALA A 15 -0.89 -7.53 -10.53
N VAL A 16 -0.53 -7.61 -11.80
CA VAL A 16 -0.55 -8.86 -12.59
C VAL A 16 0.46 -9.86 -12.05
N LEU A 17 1.70 -9.44 -11.79
CA LEU A 17 2.75 -10.31 -11.26
C LEU A 17 2.38 -10.84 -9.88
N TYR A 18 1.86 -10.00 -9.00
CA TYR A 18 1.51 -10.41 -7.64
C TYR A 18 0.36 -11.41 -7.62
N ASN A 19 -0.51 -11.37 -8.64
CA ASN A 19 -1.67 -12.24 -8.79
C ASN A 19 -1.57 -13.17 -10.02
N ALA A 20 -0.35 -13.59 -10.40
CA ALA A 20 -0.14 -14.29 -11.67
C ALA A 20 -0.90 -15.62 -11.76
N ASN A 21 -1.22 -16.26 -10.63
CA ASN A 21 -2.01 -17.49 -10.59
C ASN A 21 -3.49 -17.28 -11.00
N ALA A 22 -3.94 -16.03 -11.18
CA ALA A 22 -5.22 -15.74 -11.85
C ALA A 22 -5.23 -16.22 -13.31
N PHE A 23 -4.06 -16.30 -13.94
CA PHE A 23 -3.90 -16.72 -15.34
C PHE A 23 -3.56 -18.21 -15.49
N THR A 24 -3.51 -18.97 -14.39
CA THR A 24 -3.29 -20.43 -14.42
C THR A 24 -4.26 -21.18 -15.34
N PRO A 25 -5.56 -20.83 -15.44
CA PRO A 25 -6.47 -21.46 -16.41
C PRO A 25 -6.03 -21.29 -17.87
N LEU A 26 -5.25 -20.25 -18.19
CA LEU A 26 -4.75 -19.98 -19.54
C LEU A 26 -3.35 -20.57 -19.76
N THR A 27 -2.48 -20.54 -18.74
CA THR A 27 -1.08 -20.99 -18.85
C THR A 27 -0.90 -22.48 -18.55
N GLY A 28 -1.87 -23.12 -17.89
CA GLY A 28 -1.79 -24.51 -17.45
C GLY A 28 -0.75 -24.76 -16.34
N ARG A 29 -0.10 -23.72 -15.81
CA ARG A 29 0.94 -23.81 -14.78
C ARG A 29 0.76 -22.73 -13.72
N ALA A 30 0.65 -23.16 -12.46
CA ALA A 30 0.72 -22.26 -11.31
C ALA A 30 2.18 -21.91 -11.01
N VAL A 31 2.41 -20.66 -10.60
CA VAL A 31 3.72 -20.14 -10.18
C VAL A 31 3.61 -19.74 -8.72
N ASP A 32 3.87 -20.70 -7.84
CA ASP A 32 3.85 -20.47 -6.40
C ASP A 32 5.28 -20.36 -5.87
N PHE A 33 5.59 -19.21 -5.26
CA PHE A 33 6.78 -19.10 -4.43
C PHE A 33 6.46 -19.54 -3.00
N PRO A 34 7.43 -20.09 -2.26
CA PRO A 34 7.22 -20.44 -0.86
C PRO A 34 6.80 -19.18 -0.08
N TYR A 35 5.56 -19.16 0.41
CA TYR A 35 4.97 -18.03 1.14
C TYR A 35 5.72 -17.69 2.43
N ASP A 36 6.47 -18.67 2.95
CA ASP A 36 7.38 -18.60 4.09
C ASP A 36 8.76 -18.04 3.73
N LYS A 37 9.08 -17.79 2.44
CA LYS A 37 10.41 -17.26 2.03
C LYS A 37 10.34 -16.03 1.13
N THR A 38 9.23 -15.83 0.41
CA THR A 38 9.11 -14.76 -0.58
C THR A 38 7.92 -13.86 -0.26
N CYS A 39 8.18 -12.55 -0.11
CA CYS A 39 7.14 -11.53 0.05
C CYS A 39 7.22 -10.50 -1.07
N VAL A 40 6.08 -9.90 -1.39
CA VAL A 40 6.03 -8.75 -2.28
C VAL A 40 6.23 -7.44 -1.49
N PRO A 41 6.83 -6.38 -2.06
CA PRO A 41 7.05 -5.13 -1.34
C PRO A 41 5.75 -4.35 -1.07
N GLY A 42 4.66 -4.62 -1.80
CA GLY A 42 3.36 -3.97 -1.65
C GLY A 42 2.40 -4.68 -0.69
N LEU A 43 1.25 -4.06 -0.44
CA LEU A 43 0.13 -4.75 0.20
C LEU A 43 -0.52 -5.69 -0.83
N ASN A 44 -0.57 -6.97 -0.48
CA ASN A 44 -1.23 -8.04 -1.23
C ASN A 44 -1.89 -9.00 -0.21
N CYS A 45 -2.80 -9.88 -0.62
CA CYS A 45 -3.46 -10.81 0.26
C CYS A 45 -2.89 -12.22 0.08
N GLN A 46 -2.19 -12.72 1.10
CA GLN A 46 -1.64 -14.09 1.10
C GLN A 46 -2.72 -15.19 1.14
N TYR A 47 -3.97 -14.84 1.48
CA TYR A 47 -5.10 -15.78 1.46
C TYR A 47 -5.81 -15.82 0.11
N CYS A 48 -5.40 -14.99 -0.86
CA CYS A 48 -5.93 -15.04 -2.21
C CYS A 48 -5.34 -16.24 -2.95
N ARG A 49 -6.19 -17.07 -3.56
CA ARG A 49 -5.75 -18.22 -4.39
C ARG A 49 -4.93 -17.84 -5.63
N TYR A 50 -4.92 -16.56 -6.00
CA TYR A 50 -4.20 -16.06 -7.16
C TYR A 50 -2.84 -15.45 -6.81
N THR A 51 -2.53 -15.26 -5.54
CA THR A 51 -1.25 -14.69 -5.13
C THR A 51 -0.10 -15.65 -5.42
N ILE A 52 1.07 -15.11 -5.75
CA ILE A 52 2.29 -15.90 -5.96
C ILE A 52 3.24 -15.90 -4.75
N ALA A 53 3.04 -14.97 -3.81
CA ALA A 53 3.97 -14.70 -2.72
C ALA A 53 3.26 -14.11 -1.49
N GLY A 54 3.95 -14.14 -0.35
CA GLY A 54 3.45 -13.67 0.94
C GLY A 54 3.20 -12.16 1.00
N CYS A 55 2.29 -11.78 1.90
CA CYS A 55 2.09 -10.38 2.26
C CYS A 55 3.02 -10.03 3.42
N PRO A 56 3.88 -9.01 3.31
CA PRO A 56 4.83 -8.71 4.36
C PRO A 56 4.13 -8.39 5.70
N LEU A 57 2.95 -7.76 5.65
CA LEU A 57 2.16 -7.47 6.85
C LEU A 57 1.53 -8.73 7.46
N GLY A 58 0.96 -9.59 6.61
CA GLY A 58 0.33 -10.84 7.08
C GLY A 58 1.34 -11.78 7.72
N VAL A 59 2.51 -11.94 7.08
CA VAL A 59 3.59 -12.76 7.60
C VAL A 59 4.18 -12.17 8.88
N THR A 60 4.35 -10.85 8.94
CA THR A 60 4.78 -10.16 10.17
C THR A 60 3.83 -10.44 11.33
N GLN A 61 2.52 -10.35 11.11
CA GLN A 61 1.55 -10.61 12.16
C GLN A 61 1.53 -12.09 12.58
N GLN A 62 1.70 -13.02 11.64
CA GLN A 62 1.78 -14.44 11.94
C GLN A 62 3.04 -14.80 12.74
N ALA A 63 4.16 -14.13 12.45
CA ALA A 63 5.39 -14.28 13.22
C ALA A 63 5.25 -13.78 14.66
N LEU A 64 4.62 -12.61 14.85
CA LEU A 64 4.38 -12.03 16.17
C LEU A 64 3.40 -12.86 17.02
N SER A 65 2.63 -13.74 16.40
CA SER A 65 1.49 -14.38 17.05
C SER A 65 1.76 -15.74 17.69
N GLY A 66 2.95 -16.33 17.59
CA GLY A 66 3.18 -17.60 18.28
C GLY A 66 4.48 -18.34 17.96
N SER A 67 5.26 -17.87 17.00
CA SER A 67 6.60 -18.41 16.76
C SER A 67 7.45 -17.31 16.13
N PHE A 68 8.31 -16.68 16.94
CA PHE A 68 9.43 -15.88 16.45
C PHE A 68 10.40 -16.80 15.69
N SER A 69 10.00 -17.19 14.48
CA SER A 69 10.77 -18.03 13.58
C SER A 69 11.79 -17.16 12.83
N ALA A 70 12.93 -17.74 12.46
CA ALA A 70 13.96 -17.08 11.64
C ALA A 70 13.40 -16.47 10.34
N VAL A 71 12.30 -17.05 9.85
CA VAL A 71 11.50 -16.60 8.71
C VAL A 71 11.00 -15.16 8.87
N ALA A 72 10.57 -14.77 10.08
CA ALA A 72 10.09 -13.41 10.36
C ALA A 72 11.18 -12.35 10.10
N TRP A 73 12.41 -12.62 10.54
CA TRP A 73 13.54 -11.71 10.44
C TRP A 73 13.94 -11.44 8.98
N GLN A 74 13.84 -12.46 8.12
CA GLN A 74 14.10 -12.31 6.68
C GLN A 74 13.12 -11.32 6.03
N PHE A 75 11.84 -11.37 6.43
CA PHE A 75 10.82 -10.46 5.90
C PHE A 75 10.94 -9.03 6.39
N TRP A 76 11.27 -8.85 7.68
CA TRP A 76 11.61 -7.52 8.20
C TRP A 76 12.85 -6.94 7.51
N GLY A 77 13.88 -7.75 7.28
CA GLY A 77 15.06 -7.36 6.51
C GLY A 77 14.71 -6.90 5.10
N MET A 78 13.84 -7.64 4.41
CA MET A 78 13.35 -7.27 3.07
C MET A 78 12.54 -5.97 3.09
N LEU A 79 11.64 -5.79 4.06
CA LEU A 79 10.86 -4.56 4.23
C LEU A 79 11.75 -3.35 4.50
N VAL A 80 12.75 -3.49 5.38
CA VAL A 80 13.73 -2.43 5.66
C VAL A 80 14.56 -2.14 4.42
N LEU A 81 15.03 -3.16 3.70
CA LEU A 81 15.76 -3.00 2.45
C LEU A 81 14.95 -2.18 1.43
N PHE A 82 13.71 -2.60 1.16
CA PHE A 82 12.83 -1.88 0.25
C PHE A 82 12.47 -0.48 0.75
N GLY A 83 12.31 -0.30 2.06
CA GLY A 83 12.10 1.01 2.69
C GLY A 83 13.31 1.94 2.50
N LEU A 84 14.53 1.44 2.68
CA LEU A 84 15.76 2.20 2.47
C LEU A 84 16.05 2.47 0.99
N LEU A 85 15.63 1.59 0.08
CA LEU A 85 15.82 1.81 -1.35
C LEU A 85 14.77 2.77 -1.92
N PHE A 86 13.48 2.55 -1.64
CA PHE A 86 12.38 3.23 -2.32
C PHE A 86 11.43 3.99 -1.39
N GLY A 87 11.55 3.82 -0.08
CA GLY A 87 10.67 4.45 0.90
C GLY A 87 9.20 4.18 0.59
N ARG A 88 8.37 5.21 0.66
CA ARG A 88 6.93 5.10 0.40
C ARG A 88 6.57 5.11 -1.08
N MET A 89 7.55 5.22 -1.99
CA MET A 89 7.27 5.14 -3.42
C MET A 89 6.73 3.77 -3.84
N ILE A 90 7.01 2.71 -3.08
CA ILE A 90 6.42 1.38 -3.28
C ILE A 90 4.89 1.45 -3.27
N CYS A 91 4.30 2.20 -2.33
CA CYS A 91 2.86 2.41 -2.28
C CYS A 91 2.34 3.14 -3.54
N GLY A 92 3.17 4.01 -4.14
CA GLY A 92 2.86 4.77 -5.35
C GLY A 92 3.05 4.00 -6.66
N TRP A 93 3.94 3.01 -6.70
CA TRP A 93 4.43 2.37 -7.92
C TRP A 93 4.19 0.87 -8.01
N ALA A 94 4.36 0.13 -6.92
CA ALA A 94 4.35 -1.35 -6.93
C ALA A 94 3.17 -1.98 -6.17
N CYS A 95 2.44 -1.20 -5.36
CA CYS A 95 1.35 -1.72 -4.54
C CYS A 95 0.01 -1.79 -5.32
N PRO A 96 -0.60 -2.97 -5.51
CA PRO A 96 -1.89 -3.14 -6.21
C PRO A 96 -3.02 -2.35 -5.55
N MET A 97 -3.10 -2.39 -4.21
CA MET A 97 -4.07 -1.60 -3.45
C MET A 97 -3.89 -0.08 -3.64
N GLY A 98 -2.66 0.37 -3.88
CA GLY A 98 -2.39 1.76 -4.23
C GLY A 98 -2.90 2.12 -5.62
N TRP A 99 -2.74 1.21 -6.58
CA TRP A 99 -3.23 1.35 -7.94
C TRP A 99 -4.77 1.37 -8.00
N LEU A 100 -5.44 0.46 -7.30
CA LEU A 100 -6.90 0.41 -7.21
C LEU A 100 -7.49 1.75 -6.73
N GLN A 101 -6.91 2.32 -5.66
CA GLN A 101 -7.33 3.62 -5.13
C GLN A 101 -7.15 4.76 -6.14
N GLU A 102 -6.12 4.69 -7.00
CA GLU A 102 -5.94 5.69 -8.04
C GLU A 102 -6.88 5.52 -9.22
N LEU A 103 -7.19 4.27 -9.58
CA LEU A 103 -8.15 3.97 -10.62
C LEU A 103 -9.54 4.50 -10.23
N LEU A 104 -9.98 4.23 -9.00
CA LEU A 104 -11.24 4.76 -8.45
C LEU A 104 -11.23 6.29 -8.35
N ASN A 105 -10.08 6.89 -8.07
CA ASN A 105 -9.99 8.34 -8.04
C ASN A 105 -10.14 9.01 -9.42
N LYS A 106 -10.02 8.27 -10.54
CA LYS A 106 -10.29 8.82 -11.89
C LYS A 106 -11.77 9.06 -12.14
N VAL A 107 -12.66 8.45 -11.36
CA VAL A 107 -14.11 8.70 -11.46
C VAL A 107 -14.36 10.18 -11.13
N PRO A 108 -15.11 10.92 -11.97
CA PRO A 108 -15.26 12.38 -11.89
C PRO A 108 -16.21 12.81 -10.76
N PHE A 109 -15.79 12.58 -9.51
CA PHE A 109 -16.46 13.10 -8.31
C PHE A 109 -15.73 14.33 -7.75
N PRO A 110 -16.44 15.24 -7.06
CA PRO A 110 -15.83 16.39 -6.40
C PRO A 110 -14.84 15.90 -5.33
N LYS A 111 -13.57 16.27 -5.51
CA LYS A 111 -12.50 15.85 -4.59
C LYS A 111 -12.41 16.80 -3.41
N LEU A 112 -12.36 16.24 -2.20
CA LEU A 112 -12.16 17.02 -0.98
C LEU A 112 -10.74 17.60 -0.97
N LYS A 113 -10.66 18.90 -0.71
CA LYS A 113 -9.38 19.60 -0.54
C LYS A 113 -8.70 19.16 0.75
N LYS A 114 -7.37 19.25 0.77
CA LYS A 114 -6.54 18.96 1.93
C LYS A 114 -6.77 20.02 3.01
N ASN A 115 -7.12 19.57 4.21
CA ASN A 115 -7.40 20.44 5.35
C ASN A 115 -6.54 20.01 6.56
N ARG A 116 -6.54 20.84 7.61
CA ARG A 116 -5.84 20.51 8.86
C ARG A 116 -6.32 19.19 9.48
N MET A 117 -7.62 18.89 9.36
CA MET A 117 -8.21 17.64 9.84
C MET A 117 -7.67 16.41 9.12
N THR A 118 -7.57 16.45 7.77
CA THR A 118 -7.02 15.33 7.01
C THR A 118 -5.55 15.08 7.32
N TYR A 119 -4.80 16.14 7.62
CA TYR A 119 -3.41 16.03 8.06
C TYR A 119 -3.29 15.27 9.38
N TYR A 120 -4.09 15.61 10.40
CA TYR A 120 -4.07 14.90 11.68
C TYR A 120 -4.59 13.46 11.54
N LEU A 121 -5.59 13.24 10.70
CA LEU A 121 -6.11 11.90 10.41
C LEU A 121 -5.03 10.99 9.79
N SER A 122 -4.03 11.56 9.11
CA SER A 122 -2.89 10.80 8.57
C SER A 122 -2.01 10.18 9.65
N TYR A 123 -2.15 10.57 10.92
CA TYR A 123 -1.48 9.92 12.04
C TYR A 123 -2.21 8.69 12.58
N VAL A 124 -3.50 8.50 12.25
CA VAL A 124 -4.30 7.35 12.71
C VAL A 124 -3.65 6.03 12.31
N LYS A 125 -2.96 5.97 11.17
CA LYS A 125 -2.25 4.75 10.73
C LYS A 125 -1.17 4.29 11.72
N TYR A 126 -0.55 5.20 12.48
CA TYR A 126 0.44 4.82 13.48
C TYR A 126 -0.25 4.18 14.69
N VAL A 127 -1.39 4.73 15.11
CA VAL A 127 -2.25 4.13 16.14
C VAL A 127 -2.76 2.75 15.67
N MET A 128 -3.24 2.66 14.44
CA MET A 128 -3.68 1.38 13.83
C MET A 128 -2.54 0.36 13.79
N THR A 129 -1.32 0.78 13.47
CA THR A 129 -0.13 -0.08 13.48
C THR A 129 0.18 -0.57 14.90
N ALA A 130 0.27 0.36 15.86
CA ALA A 130 0.56 0.03 17.25
C ALA A 130 -0.49 -0.93 17.84
N LEU A 131 -1.77 -0.71 17.56
CA LEU A 131 -2.86 -1.50 18.12
C LEU A 131 -3.04 -2.85 17.38
N PHE A 132 -3.30 -2.82 16.06
CA PHE A 132 -3.76 -4.00 15.33
C PHE A 132 -2.64 -4.85 14.71
N VAL A 133 -1.43 -4.30 14.58
CA VAL A 133 -0.28 -5.05 14.06
C VAL A 133 0.62 -5.53 15.19
N LEU A 134 0.75 -4.75 16.27
CA LEU A 134 1.63 -5.08 17.41
C LEU A 134 0.85 -5.54 18.63
N ALA A 135 0.07 -4.67 19.28
CA ALA A 135 -0.50 -4.93 20.59
C ALA A 135 -1.48 -6.12 20.61
N VAL A 136 -2.44 -6.18 19.70
CA VAL A 136 -3.45 -7.26 19.68
C VAL A 136 -2.83 -8.63 19.34
N PRO A 137 -2.01 -8.79 18.28
CA PRO A 137 -1.37 -10.07 18.01
C PRO A 137 -0.46 -10.55 19.14
N LEU A 138 0.30 -9.64 19.78
CA LEU A 138 1.16 -9.96 20.92
C LEU A 138 0.34 -10.37 22.16
N TYR A 139 -0.67 -9.57 22.53
CA TYR A 139 -1.53 -9.86 23.67
C TYR A 139 -2.25 -11.20 23.51
N THR A 140 -2.85 -11.44 22.35
CA THR A 140 -3.52 -12.71 22.07
C THR A 140 -2.52 -13.86 22.03
N GLY A 141 -1.33 -13.68 21.44
CA GLY A 141 -0.26 -14.68 21.48
C GLY A 141 0.16 -15.07 22.90
N LEU A 142 0.24 -14.10 23.82
CA LEU A 142 0.58 -14.33 25.22
C LEU A 142 -0.54 -15.06 25.99
N VAL A 143 -1.81 -14.75 25.72
CA VAL A 143 -2.95 -15.29 26.49
C VAL A 143 -3.42 -16.65 25.96
N THR A 144 -3.52 -16.82 24.64
CA THR A 144 -4.10 -18.02 24.02
C THR A 144 -3.05 -18.97 23.43
N GLY A 145 -1.77 -18.60 23.45
CA GLY A 145 -0.69 -19.34 22.79
C GLY A 145 -0.76 -19.32 21.25
N ARG A 146 -1.79 -18.69 20.68
CA ARG A 146 -2.00 -18.48 19.24
C ARG A 146 -2.62 -17.11 19.04
N GLY A 147 -1.78 -16.15 18.72
CA GLY A 147 -2.23 -14.80 18.43
C GLY A 147 -2.91 -14.73 17.06
N ILE A 148 -3.71 -13.68 16.92
CA ILE A 148 -4.50 -13.45 15.72
C ILE A 148 -3.84 -12.42 14.80
N THR A 149 -4.03 -12.56 13.49
CA THR A 149 -3.62 -11.53 12.52
C THR A 149 -4.65 -10.40 12.48
N ALA A 150 -4.83 -9.66 13.59
CA ALA A 150 -5.94 -8.72 13.81
C ALA A 150 -6.16 -7.72 12.66
N PHE A 151 -5.11 -7.01 12.20
CA PHE A 151 -5.25 -6.12 11.04
C PHE A 151 -5.74 -6.83 9.76
N CYS A 152 -5.13 -7.95 9.35
CA CYS A 152 -5.60 -8.74 8.20
C CYS A 152 -7.02 -9.29 8.40
N ALA A 153 -7.34 -9.69 9.62
CA ALA A 153 -8.60 -10.31 10.00
C ALA A 153 -9.75 -9.32 10.12
N TRP A 154 -9.51 -8.03 10.40
CA TRP A 154 -10.59 -7.06 10.67
C TRP A 154 -10.55 -5.80 9.80
N ILE A 155 -9.38 -5.29 9.41
CA ILE A 155 -9.27 -3.94 8.81
C ILE A 155 -8.84 -3.98 7.34
N CYS A 156 -8.01 -4.95 6.96
CA CYS A 156 -7.36 -4.98 5.65
C CYS A 156 -8.38 -5.14 4.50
N PRO A 157 -8.52 -4.14 3.60
CA PRO A 157 -9.40 -4.24 2.45
C PRO A 157 -8.90 -5.25 1.42
N GLY A 158 -7.58 -5.48 1.33
CA GLY A 158 -7.01 -6.47 0.42
C GLY A 158 -7.50 -7.88 0.72
N ASN A 159 -7.75 -8.22 1.99
CA ASN A 159 -8.32 -9.53 2.33
C ASN A 159 -9.72 -9.71 1.73
N PHE A 160 -10.58 -8.70 1.79
CA PHE A 160 -11.91 -8.79 1.20
C PHE A 160 -11.85 -8.72 -0.34
N LEU A 161 -11.11 -7.76 -0.89
CA LEU A 161 -11.10 -7.50 -2.33
C LEU A 161 -10.37 -8.58 -3.12
N GLU A 162 -9.21 -9.03 -2.63
CA GLU A 162 -8.38 -9.99 -3.37
C GLU A 162 -8.75 -11.44 -3.02
N ALA A 163 -9.03 -11.77 -1.75
CA ALA A 163 -9.32 -13.16 -1.38
C ALA A 163 -10.77 -13.59 -1.65
N LEU A 164 -11.72 -12.65 -1.72
CA LEU A 164 -13.15 -12.99 -1.82
C LEU A 164 -13.79 -12.39 -3.08
N PHE A 165 -13.61 -11.10 -3.34
CA PHE A 165 -14.26 -10.44 -4.48
C PHE A 165 -13.63 -10.86 -5.83
N LEU A 166 -12.29 -10.87 -5.93
CA LEU A 166 -11.59 -11.19 -7.17
C LEU A 166 -11.88 -12.62 -7.69
N PRO A 167 -11.85 -13.69 -6.87
CA PRO A 167 -12.23 -15.03 -7.32
C PRO A 167 -13.68 -15.12 -7.78
N THR A 168 -14.60 -14.41 -7.11
CA THR A 168 -16.03 -14.36 -7.49
C THR A 168 -16.20 -13.79 -8.90
N LEU A 169 -15.47 -12.73 -9.25
CA LEU A 169 -15.52 -12.14 -10.61
C LEU A 169 -14.99 -13.10 -11.69
N PHE A 170 -13.92 -13.85 -11.41
CA PHE A 170 -13.32 -14.76 -12.39
C PHE A 170 -14.04 -16.10 -12.53
N GLN A 171 -14.77 -16.55 -11.50
CA GLN A 171 -15.45 -17.86 -11.49
C GLN A 171 -16.97 -17.76 -11.63
N GLY A 172 -17.56 -16.57 -11.48
CA GLY A 172 -18.98 -16.32 -11.79
C GLY A 172 -19.99 -16.96 -10.83
N SER A 173 -19.55 -17.49 -9.69
CA SER A 173 -20.42 -18.16 -8.71
C SER A 173 -21.15 -17.15 -7.83
N VAL A 174 -22.48 -17.08 -7.94
CA VAL A 174 -23.35 -16.24 -7.10
C VAL A 174 -23.26 -16.58 -5.60
N ASP A 175 -22.97 -17.83 -5.25
CA ASP A 175 -22.82 -18.26 -3.85
C ASP A 175 -21.66 -17.55 -3.13
N ASN A 176 -20.55 -17.34 -3.85
CA ASN A 176 -19.41 -16.59 -3.33
C ASN A 176 -19.74 -15.10 -3.11
N LEU A 177 -20.70 -14.55 -3.86
CA LEU A 177 -21.18 -13.18 -3.65
C LEU A 177 -22.03 -13.07 -2.37
N ILE A 178 -22.87 -14.06 -2.07
CA ILE A 178 -23.66 -14.12 -0.82
C ILE A 178 -22.73 -14.20 0.39
N ILE A 179 -21.71 -15.07 0.33
CA ILE A 179 -20.68 -15.19 1.37
C ILE A 179 -19.90 -13.87 1.52
N ALA A 180 -19.64 -13.16 0.43
CA ALA A 180 -19.01 -11.84 0.48
C ALA A 180 -19.86 -10.79 1.19
N VAL A 181 -21.16 -10.72 0.89
CA VAL A 181 -22.06 -9.74 1.52
C VAL A 181 -22.26 -10.02 3.01
N GLN A 182 -22.30 -11.30 3.40
CA GLN A 182 -22.42 -11.72 4.80
C GLN A 182 -21.13 -11.51 5.63
N ASN A 183 -20.01 -11.17 4.98
CA ASN A 183 -18.76 -10.92 5.68
C ASN A 183 -18.85 -9.62 6.51
N SER A 184 -18.42 -9.67 7.77
CA SER A 184 -18.41 -8.48 8.64
C SER A 184 -17.60 -7.30 8.09
N LYS A 185 -16.66 -7.55 7.18
CA LYS A 185 -15.86 -6.52 6.49
C LYS A 185 -16.59 -5.81 5.37
N PHE A 186 -17.71 -6.35 4.86
CA PHE A 186 -18.39 -5.83 3.68
C PHE A 186 -18.68 -4.33 3.83
N PHE A 187 -19.38 -3.95 4.89
CA PHE A 187 -19.77 -2.55 5.13
C PHE A 187 -18.58 -1.61 5.23
N TRP A 188 -17.52 -2.02 5.96
CA TRP A 188 -16.31 -1.24 6.12
C TRP A 188 -15.57 -1.04 4.79
N VAL A 189 -15.39 -2.11 4.01
CA VAL A 189 -14.68 -2.04 2.72
C VAL A 189 -15.49 -1.23 1.72
N MET A 190 -16.81 -1.38 1.69
CA MET A 190 -17.68 -0.54 0.85
C MET A 190 -17.61 0.93 1.25
N ALA A 191 -17.66 1.26 2.55
CA ALA A 191 -17.47 2.63 3.02
C ALA A 191 -16.10 3.19 2.60
N LEU A 192 -15.04 2.38 2.65
CA LEU A 192 -13.72 2.76 2.19
C LEU A 192 -13.68 3.01 0.68
N LEU A 193 -14.27 2.14 -0.14
CA LEU A 193 -14.36 2.31 -1.60
C LEU A 193 -15.12 3.58 -1.97
N VAL A 194 -16.24 3.84 -1.30
CA VAL A 194 -17.02 5.07 -1.40
C VAL A 194 -16.12 6.26 -1.04
N ALA A 195 -15.40 6.21 0.08
CA ALA A 195 -14.48 7.28 0.48
C ALA A 195 -13.36 7.57 -0.55
N MET A 196 -12.93 6.57 -1.35
CA MET A 196 -11.95 6.76 -2.43
C MET A 196 -12.45 7.67 -3.56
N LEU A 197 -13.77 7.87 -3.68
CA LEU A 197 -14.36 8.77 -4.67
C LEU A 197 -14.13 10.24 -4.33
N TRP A 198 -14.16 10.61 -3.04
CA TRP A 198 -13.95 11.99 -2.58
C TRP A 198 -12.52 12.26 -2.13
N ILE A 199 -11.85 11.27 -1.54
CA ILE A 199 -10.53 11.43 -0.93
C ILE A 199 -9.50 10.66 -1.75
N TYR A 200 -8.37 11.31 -2.05
CA TYR A 200 -7.26 10.64 -2.69
C TYR A 200 -6.59 9.64 -1.73
N ARG A 201 -6.61 8.35 -2.09
CA ARG A 201 -5.95 7.23 -1.39
C ARG A 201 -6.22 7.19 0.14
N PRO A 202 -7.48 7.15 0.61
CA PRO A 202 -7.83 7.23 2.02
C PRO A 202 -7.22 6.11 2.86
N PHE A 203 -7.18 4.88 2.33
CA PHE A 203 -6.62 3.74 3.05
C PHE A 203 -5.10 3.89 3.24
N CYS A 204 -4.38 4.20 2.17
CA CYS A 204 -2.92 4.39 2.25
C CYS A 204 -2.53 5.62 3.08
N ARG A 205 -3.41 6.62 3.22
CA ARG A 205 -3.17 7.86 3.97
C ARG A 205 -3.47 7.70 5.46
N PHE A 206 -4.57 7.05 5.82
CA PHE A 206 -5.11 7.06 7.18
C PHE A 206 -5.01 5.73 7.93
N LEU A 207 -4.96 4.58 7.24
CA LEU A 207 -5.20 3.28 7.88
C LEU A 207 -4.08 2.26 7.65
N CYS A 208 -3.34 2.37 6.54
CA CYS A 208 -2.39 1.34 6.12
C CYS A 208 -1.10 1.33 6.96
N PRO A 209 -0.79 0.20 7.65
CA PRO A 209 0.43 0.07 8.45
C PRO A 209 1.71 0.05 7.60
N LEU A 210 1.67 -0.57 6.41
CA LEU A 210 2.79 -0.53 5.47
C LEU A 210 3.10 0.90 5.01
N GLY A 211 2.06 1.73 4.84
CA GLY A 211 2.23 3.14 4.53
C GLY A 211 2.84 3.95 5.68
N ALA A 212 2.60 3.54 6.93
CA ALA A 212 3.25 4.10 8.11
C ALA A 212 4.73 3.70 8.14
N PHE A 213 5.01 2.41 8.02
CA PHE A 213 6.36 1.85 8.02
C PHE A 213 7.25 2.45 6.93
N TYR A 214 6.84 2.36 5.65
CA TYR A 214 7.61 2.94 4.55
C TYR A 214 7.69 4.46 4.58
N GLY A 215 6.73 5.12 5.24
CA GLY A 215 6.77 6.56 5.47
C GLY A 215 7.95 6.98 6.36
N LEU A 216 8.33 6.16 7.35
CA LEU A 216 9.48 6.42 8.23
C LEU A 216 10.81 6.41 7.46
N PHE A 217 10.94 5.49 6.51
CA PHE A 217 12.15 5.37 5.69
C PHE A 217 12.22 6.36 4.53
N ASN A 218 11.14 7.09 4.23
CA ASN A 218 11.09 7.97 3.06
C ASN A 218 12.12 9.11 3.07
N ARG A 219 12.56 9.56 4.26
CA ARG A 219 13.64 10.55 4.40
C ARG A 219 14.99 9.96 3.98
N PHE A 220 15.23 8.70 4.34
CA PHE A 220 16.48 7.98 4.15
C PHE A 220 16.52 7.21 2.83
N SER A 221 15.43 7.24 2.05
CA SER A 221 15.34 6.43 0.85
C SER A 221 16.35 6.88 -0.21
N ALA A 222 17.01 5.89 -0.81
CA ALA A 222 18.05 6.11 -1.81
C ALA A 222 17.45 6.68 -3.10
N VAL A 223 16.28 6.16 -3.50
CA VAL A 223 15.41 6.73 -4.52
C VAL A 223 14.28 7.48 -3.82
N GLY A 224 13.98 8.70 -4.25
CA GLY A 224 12.97 9.54 -3.61
C GLY A 224 12.71 10.83 -4.39
N MET A 225 11.92 11.75 -3.84
CA MET A 225 11.72 13.08 -4.42
C MET A 225 12.60 14.10 -3.70
N THR A 226 13.32 14.94 -4.46
CA THR A 226 14.18 16.00 -3.92
C THR A 226 13.94 17.32 -4.61
N VAL A 227 14.18 18.41 -3.87
CA VAL A 227 14.10 19.78 -4.37
C VAL A 227 15.50 20.36 -4.42
N ASP A 228 15.84 20.99 -5.54
CA ASP A 228 17.03 21.81 -5.67
C ASP A 228 16.80 23.16 -4.99
N VAL A 229 17.48 23.40 -3.87
CA VAL A 229 17.32 24.62 -3.07
C VAL A 229 17.73 25.86 -3.84
N LYS A 230 18.70 25.77 -4.75
CA LYS A 230 19.17 26.93 -5.54
C LYS A 230 18.18 27.34 -6.63
N ALA A 231 17.47 26.38 -7.21
CA ALA A 231 16.47 26.64 -8.25
C ALA A 231 15.05 26.87 -7.68
N CYS A 232 14.83 26.64 -6.39
CA CYS A 232 13.53 26.77 -5.75
C CYS A 232 13.22 28.23 -5.39
N ILE A 233 12.07 28.73 -5.83
CA ILE A 233 11.56 30.08 -5.51
C ILE A 233 10.51 30.08 -4.39
N HIS A 234 10.38 28.98 -3.64
CA HIS A 234 9.45 28.84 -2.51
C HIS A 234 7.96 29.17 -2.78
N CYS A 235 7.49 29.07 -4.03
CA CYS A 235 6.11 29.40 -4.43
C CYS A 235 5.02 28.44 -3.91
N SER A 236 5.38 27.35 -3.24
CA SER A 236 4.46 26.33 -2.69
C SER A 236 3.53 25.61 -3.69
N ALA A 237 3.67 25.84 -5.00
CA ALA A 237 2.88 25.19 -6.04
C ALA A 237 2.95 23.66 -5.97
N CYS A 238 4.13 23.11 -5.64
CA CYS A 238 4.34 21.67 -5.49
C CYS A 238 3.50 21.05 -4.35
N VAL A 239 3.38 21.76 -3.22
CA VAL A 239 2.60 21.33 -2.06
C VAL A 239 1.12 21.46 -2.36
N GLN A 240 0.69 22.53 -3.03
CA GLN A 240 -0.72 22.74 -3.40
C GLN A 240 -1.22 21.66 -4.37
N THR A 241 -0.49 21.38 -5.45
CA THR A 241 -0.86 20.37 -6.45
C THR A 241 -0.75 18.92 -5.94
N CYS A 242 0.05 18.65 -4.89
CA CYS A 242 0.25 17.28 -4.44
C CYS A 242 -1.08 16.64 -4.00
N PRO A 243 -1.47 15.46 -4.50
CA PRO A 243 -2.71 14.83 -4.08
C PRO A 243 -2.62 14.21 -2.66
N MET A 244 -1.42 14.14 -2.08
CA MET A 244 -1.15 13.67 -0.72
C MET A 244 -0.96 14.85 0.26
N ASP A 245 -1.14 14.59 1.57
CA ASP A 245 -0.89 15.54 2.67
C ASP A 245 0.62 15.71 2.97
N ILE A 246 1.39 16.20 2.01
CA ILE A 246 2.78 16.57 2.24
C ILE A 246 2.88 18.03 2.71
N ARG A 247 3.85 18.33 3.57
CA ARG A 247 4.27 19.73 3.84
C ARG A 247 5.49 20.13 3.03
N ILE A 248 6.36 19.16 2.75
CA ILE A 248 7.58 19.32 1.98
C ILE A 248 7.66 18.17 0.96
N VAL A 249 8.20 18.43 -0.22
CA VAL A 249 8.43 17.37 -1.21
C VAL A 249 9.42 16.36 -0.63
N GLY A 250 9.05 15.08 -0.65
CA GLY A 250 9.85 14.01 -0.04
C GLY A 250 9.54 13.73 1.44
N ASP A 251 8.55 14.40 2.04
CA ASP A 251 8.04 14.08 3.39
C ASP A 251 7.47 12.64 3.45
N ARG A 252 7.18 12.13 4.65
CA ARG A 252 6.69 10.76 4.92
C ARG A 252 5.41 10.37 4.17
N GLU A 253 4.60 11.33 3.72
CA GLU A 253 3.41 11.10 2.89
C GLU A 253 3.70 11.03 1.38
N CYS A 254 4.93 11.33 0.95
CA CYS A 254 5.29 11.40 -0.45
C CYS A 254 5.37 9.99 -1.07
N ILE A 255 4.52 9.73 -2.07
CA ILE A 255 4.51 8.46 -2.81
C ILE A 255 5.32 8.50 -4.11
N GLY A 256 6.06 9.59 -4.36
CA GLY A 256 6.86 9.73 -5.59
C GLY A 256 6.06 9.71 -6.88
N CYS A 257 4.81 10.22 -6.90
CA CYS A 257 3.99 10.22 -8.11
C CYS A 257 4.44 11.24 -9.17
N GLY A 258 5.24 12.24 -8.79
CA GLY A 258 5.80 13.27 -9.68
C GLY A 258 4.82 14.34 -10.16
N ALA A 259 3.62 14.45 -9.59
CA ALA A 259 2.67 15.54 -9.91
C ALA A 259 3.27 16.94 -9.65
N CYS A 260 4.15 17.04 -8.64
CA CYS A 260 4.87 18.26 -8.30
C CYS A 260 5.94 18.65 -9.33
N MET A 261 6.48 17.70 -10.11
CA MET A 261 7.43 18.01 -11.18
C MET A 261 6.75 18.76 -12.33
N SER A 262 5.50 18.41 -12.65
CA SER A 262 4.73 19.07 -13.70
C SER A 262 4.25 20.47 -13.32
N SER A 263 4.04 20.76 -12.03
CA SER A 263 3.57 22.08 -11.58
C SER A 263 4.68 23.06 -11.20
N CYS A 264 5.95 22.61 -11.20
CA CYS A 264 7.07 23.46 -10.79
C CYS A 264 7.51 24.39 -11.95
N PRO A 265 7.40 25.73 -11.82
CA PRO A 265 7.76 26.65 -12.89
C PRO A 265 9.27 26.66 -13.17
N THR A 266 10.11 26.50 -12.15
CA THR A 266 11.58 26.53 -12.26
C THR A 266 12.20 25.14 -12.46
N LYS A 267 11.39 24.08 -12.59
CA LYS A 267 11.85 22.69 -12.72
C LYS A 267 12.84 22.25 -11.62
N ALA A 268 12.73 22.81 -10.43
CA ALA A 268 13.61 22.51 -9.29
C ALA A 268 13.43 21.11 -8.68
N ILE A 269 12.39 20.36 -9.06
CA ILE A 269 12.04 19.07 -8.46
C ILE A 269 12.51 17.92 -9.34
N ARG A 270 13.27 16.99 -8.75
CA ARG A 270 13.79 15.79 -9.43
C ARG A 270 13.67 14.54 -8.56
N ILE A 271 13.67 13.38 -9.22
CA ILE A 271 13.80 12.08 -8.55
C ILE A 271 15.27 11.91 -8.13
N ARG A 272 15.50 11.70 -6.84
CA ARG A 272 16.80 11.32 -6.27
C ARG A 272 17.22 9.97 -6.86
N ARG A 273 18.45 9.89 -7.37
CA ARG A 273 19.05 8.66 -7.88
C ARG A 273 20.18 8.21 -6.94
N PRO A 274 20.26 6.92 -6.60
CA PRO A 274 21.29 6.38 -5.70
C PRO A 274 22.68 6.37 -6.33
N PHE A 275 22.76 6.20 -7.65
CA PHE A 275 24.00 6.23 -8.42
C PHE A 275 23.94 7.44 -9.36
N GLY A 276 24.87 8.38 -9.18
CA GLY A 276 24.83 9.69 -9.82
C GLY A 276 24.95 9.64 -11.34
N LYS A 277 23.94 10.19 -12.02
CA LYS A 277 24.00 11.35 -12.92
C LYS A 277 22.58 11.92 -13.06
#